data_AF-A0A2W5SFV9-F1
#
_entry.id   AF-A0A2W5SFV9-F1
#
_cell.length_a   1.000
_cell.length_b   1.000
_cell.length_c   1.000
_cell.angle_alpha   90.00
_cell.angle_beta   90.00
_cell.angle_gamma   90.00
#
_symmetry.space_group_name_H-M   'P 1'
#
loop_
_entity.id
_entity.type
_entity.pdbx_description
1 polymer ?
#
loop_
_entity_poly.entity_id
_entity_poly.type
_entity_poly.pdbx_seq_one_letter_code
_entity_poly.pdbx_strand_id
1 'polypeptide(L)'
;MRTILLPFAVVLLATPALAQSMPNSLNMSCATATNLVRQQGGVVIATGPNIFDRYVASQRYCSLDQTTVPAWIQTSDQKQCFVGYRCRDPLARNR
;
A
#
# COMPACT_ATOMS: atom_id res chain seq x y z
N MET A 1 -1.42 -37.20 49.76
CA MET A 1 -0.69 -36.88 48.51
C MET A 1 -0.91 -35.41 48.21
N ARG A 2 0.15 -34.61 48.19
CA ARG A 2 0.09 -33.14 48.20
C ARG A 2 0.17 -32.63 46.75
N THR A 3 -0.97 -32.27 46.16
CA THR A 3 -1.04 -31.72 44.81
C THR A 3 -0.61 -30.25 44.83
N ILE A 4 0.60 -29.99 44.33
CA ILE A 4 1.15 -28.65 44.16
C ILE A 4 0.62 -28.10 42.83
N LEU A 5 -0.24 -27.09 42.90
CA LEU A 5 -0.70 -26.33 41.73
C LEU A 5 0.38 -25.29 41.39
N LEU A 6 1.14 -25.53 40.31
CA LEU A 6 2.08 -24.55 39.74
C LEU A 6 1.29 -23.54 38.89
N PRO A 7 1.40 -22.21 39.13
CA PRO A 7 0.77 -21.24 38.25
C PRO A 7 1.60 -21.11 36.97
N PHE A 8 0.97 -21.36 35.82
CA PHE A 8 1.60 -21.18 34.51
C PHE A 8 1.61 -19.67 34.18
N ALA A 9 2.73 -19.01 34.47
CA ALA A 9 2.92 -17.61 34.12
C ALA A 9 3.12 -17.47 32.60
N VAL A 10 2.10 -16.98 31.89
CA VAL A 10 2.19 -16.66 30.46
C VAL A 10 2.93 -15.32 30.32
N VAL A 11 4.20 -15.39 29.91
CA VAL A 11 4.98 -14.19 29.56
C VAL A 11 4.68 -13.82 28.12
N LEU A 12 4.00 -12.68 27.92
CA LEU A 12 3.84 -12.08 26.59
C LEU A 12 5.15 -11.39 26.19
N LEU A 13 5.87 -11.99 25.23
CA LEU A 13 7.01 -11.35 24.59
C LEU A 13 6.50 -10.24 23.66
N ALA A 14 6.67 -8.99 24.07
CA ALA A 14 6.43 -7.84 23.20
C ALA A 14 7.52 -7.79 22.12
N THR A 15 7.18 -8.13 20.87
CA THR A 15 8.10 -7.94 19.74
C THR A 15 8.16 -6.47 19.34
N PRO A 16 9.33 -5.92 19.00
CA PRO A 16 9.42 -4.56 18.48
C PRO A 16 8.62 -4.44 17.17
N ALA A 17 7.77 -3.43 17.09
CA ALA A 17 7.07 -3.09 15.85
C ALA A 17 8.08 -2.44 14.88
N LEU A 18 8.67 -3.25 13.99
CA LEU A 18 9.46 -2.73 12.89
C LEU A 18 8.53 -2.02 11.90
N ALA A 19 8.80 -0.74 11.63
CA ALA A 19 8.08 0.00 10.59
C ALA A 19 8.34 -0.68 9.24
N GLN A 20 7.31 -1.24 8.61
CA GLN A 20 7.46 -1.85 7.30
C GLN A 20 7.81 -0.77 6.27
N SER A 21 8.87 -1.01 5.50
CA SER A 21 9.28 -0.08 4.44
C SER A 21 8.17 0.04 3.40
N MET A 22 7.77 1.27 3.10
CA MET A 22 6.82 1.54 2.02
C MET A 22 7.39 1.01 0.68
N PRO A 23 6.59 0.30 -0.14
CA PRO A 23 7.01 -0.11 -1.48
C PRO A 23 7.48 1.09 -2.30
N ASN A 24 8.59 0.95 -3.03
CA ASN A 24 9.14 2.02 -3.87
C ASN A 24 9.19 1.54 -5.33
N SER A 25 8.51 2.25 -6.23
CA SER A 25 8.42 1.89 -7.64
C SER A 25 9.79 1.87 -8.33
N LEU A 26 10.73 2.70 -7.86
CA LEU A 26 12.09 2.75 -8.41
C LEU A 26 12.89 1.47 -8.15
N ASN A 27 12.44 0.62 -7.22
CA ASN A 27 13.05 -0.68 -6.89
C ASN A 27 12.25 -1.88 -7.45
N MET A 28 11.22 -1.63 -8.27
CA MET A 28 10.34 -2.67 -8.81
C MET A 28 10.25 -2.57 -10.33
N SER A 29 10.07 -3.71 -11.00
CA SER A 29 9.66 -3.71 -12.41
C SER A 29 8.22 -3.19 -12.56
N CYS A 30 7.86 -2.73 -13.75
CA CYS A 30 6.51 -2.29 -14.06
C CYS A 30 5.49 -3.42 -13.82
N ALA A 31 5.81 -4.65 -14.24
CA ALA A 31 4.96 -5.81 -13.99
C ALA A 31 4.76 -6.07 -12.49
N THR A 32 5.82 -5.96 -11.68
CA THR A 32 5.75 -6.11 -10.22
C THR A 32 4.87 -5.03 -9.59
N ALA A 33 5.06 -3.76 -9.97
CA ALA A 33 4.28 -2.64 -9.44
C ALA A 33 2.78 -2.77 -9.79
N THR A 34 2.45 -3.08 -11.04
CA THR A 34 1.06 -3.28 -11.48
C THR A 34 0.42 -4.49 -10.79
N ASN A 35 1.16 -5.59 -10.62
CA ASN A 35 0.67 -6.76 -9.90
C ASN A 35 0.43 -6.45 -8.41
N LEU A 36 1.30 -5.68 -7.76
CA LEU A 36 1.12 -5.26 -6.38
C LEU A 36 -0.20 -4.49 -6.21
N VAL A 37 -0.47 -3.52 -7.08
CA VAL A 37 -1.73 -2.75 -7.05
C VAL A 37 -2.94 -3.65 -7.28
N ARG A 38 -2.86 -4.57 -8.25
CA ARG A 38 -3.96 -5.52 -8.53
C ARG A 38 -4.27 -6.46 -7.37
N GLN A 39 -3.24 -6.99 -6.72
CA GLN A 39 -3.39 -7.95 -5.62
C GLN A 39 -3.92 -7.29 -4.35
N GLN A 40 -3.43 -6.09 -4.01
CA GLN A 40 -3.84 -5.36 -2.82
C GLN A 40 -5.13 -4.58 -3.02
N GLY A 41 -5.49 -4.27 -4.27
CA GLY A 41 -6.65 -3.45 -4.60
C GLY A 41 -6.43 -1.96 -4.39
N GLY A 42 -5.81 -1.56 -3.28
CA GLY A 42 -5.34 -0.20 -3.01
C GLY A 42 -4.06 -0.20 -2.16
N VAL A 43 -3.00 0.44 -2.65
CA VAL A 43 -1.67 0.41 -2.02
C VAL A 43 -0.96 1.75 -2.17
N VAL A 44 -0.20 2.14 -1.15
CA VAL A 44 0.68 3.33 -1.22
C VAL A 44 2.04 2.91 -1.75
N ILE A 45 2.49 3.57 -2.81
CA ILE A 45 3.79 3.31 -3.43
C ILE A 45 4.56 4.63 -3.52
N ALA A 46 5.80 4.63 -3.06
CA ALA A 46 6.73 5.73 -3.24
C ALA A 46 7.25 5.76 -4.68
N THR A 47 7.38 6.96 -5.25
CA THR A 47 7.94 7.21 -6.59
C THR A 47 9.18 8.11 -6.54
N GLY A 48 9.64 8.46 -5.34
CA GLY A 48 10.81 9.31 -5.12
C GLY A 48 11.00 9.63 -3.63
N PRO A 49 12.03 10.42 -3.28
CA PRO A 49 12.26 10.85 -1.90
C PRO A 49 11.07 11.64 -1.37
N ASN A 50 10.34 11.10 -0.39
CA ASN A 50 9.12 11.68 0.18
C ASN A 50 7.98 11.91 -0.83
N ILE A 51 8.03 11.31 -2.02
CA ILE A 51 6.96 11.37 -3.02
C ILE A 51 6.29 10.00 -3.06
N PHE A 52 5.02 9.97 -2.73
CA PHE A 52 4.20 8.76 -2.73
C PHE A 52 2.75 9.13 -3.01
N ASP A 53 2.00 8.15 -3.52
CA ASP A 53 0.56 8.29 -3.72
C ASP A 53 -0.11 6.93 -3.46
N ARG A 54 -1.43 6.93 -3.29
CA ARG A 54 -2.24 5.71 -3.19
C ARG A 54 -2.74 5.35 -4.59
N TYR A 55 -2.36 4.17 -5.05
CA TYR A 55 -2.79 3.60 -6.32
C TYR A 55 -3.82 2.51 -6.08
N VAL A 56 -4.88 2.49 -6.89
CA VAL A 56 -5.96 1.52 -6.81
C VAL A 56 -6.16 0.75 -8.10
N ALA A 57 -6.63 -0.49 -7.99
CA ALA A 57 -6.87 -1.37 -9.13
C ALA A 57 -8.13 -1.01 -9.92
N SER A 58 -9.14 -0.40 -9.30
CA SER A 58 -10.40 -0.02 -9.95
C SER A 58 -11.24 0.94 -9.09
N GLN A 59 -12.33 1.46 -9.67
CA GLN A 59 -13.28 2.38 -9.04
C GLN A 59 -13.84 1.89 -7.70
N ARG A 60 -13.98 0.57 -7.50
CA ARG A 60 -14.52 0.00 -6.25
C ARG A 60 -13.66 0.27 -5.01
N TYR A 61 -12.42 0.71 -5.20
CA TYR A 61 -11.48 1.05 -4.13
C TYR A 61 -11.35 2.56 -3.87
N CYS A 62 -12.14 3.36 -4.61
CA CYS A 62 -12.33 4.78 -4.34
C CYS A 62 -13.57 4.99 -3.46
N SER A 63 -13.62 6.12 -2.78
CA SER A 63 -14.85 6.55 -2.09
C SER A 63 -15.97 6.77 -3.10
N LEU A 64 -17.23 6.69 -2.63
CA LEU A 64 -18.42 6.78 -3.48
C LEU A 64 -18.52 8.09 -4.27
N ASP A 65 -17.94 9.16 -3.75
CA ASP A 65 -17.90 10.51 -4.30
C ASP A 65 -16.67 10.78 -5.19
N GLN A 66 -15.75 9.81 -5.32
CA GLN A 66 -14.52 9.97 -6.09
C GLN A 66 -14.62 9.27 -7.44
N THR A 67 -13.76 9.66 -8.39
CA THR A 67 -13.59 8.99 -9.68
C THR A 67 -12.15 8.55 -9.90
N THR A 68 -11.94 7.45 -10.62
CA THR A 68 -10.61 6.97 -11.00
C THR A 68 -9.98 7.81 -12.10
N VAL A 69 -8.70 8.13 -11.94
CA VAL A 69 -7.85 8.77 -12.94
C VAL A 69 -6.65 7.88 -13.22
N PRO A 70 -6.29 7.61 -14.48
CA PRO A 70 -5.14 6.79 -14.82
C PRO A 70 -3.85 7.26 -14.13
N ALA A 71 -3.09 6.31 -13.59
CA ALA A 71 -1.84 6.58 -12.89
C ALA A 71 -0.65 5.95 -13.61
N TRP A 72 0.28 6.80 -14.02
CA TRP A 72 1.52 6.44 -14.68
C TRP A 72 2.69 6.84 -13.81
N ILE A 73 3.56 5.90 -13.47
CA ILE A 73 4.71 6.14 -12.59
C ILE A 73 5.99 5.60 -13.23
N GLN A 74 7.13 6.13 -12.78
CA GLN A 74 8.44 5.58 -13.13
C GLN A 74 8.72 4.34 -12.27
N THR A 75 9.20 3.29 -12.92
CA THR A 75 9.69 2.03 -12.32
C THR A 75 11.15 1.81 -12.67
N SER A 76 11.76 0.73 -12.17
CA SER A 76 13.18 0.43 -12.45
C SER A 76 13.47 0.18 -13.94
N ASP A 77 12.47 -0.27 -14.69
CA ASP A 77 12.55 -0.73 -16.07
C ASP A 77 11.75 0.15 -17.07
N GLN A 78 10.81 0.98 -16.61
CA GLN A 78 9.95 1.80 -17.46
C GLN A 78 9.71 3.19 -16.88
N LYS A 79 9.87 4.24 -17.71
CA LYS A 79 9.63 5.63 -17.27
C LYS A 79 8.15 5.98 -17.11
N GLN A 80 7.27 5.29 -17.84
CA GLN A 80 5.83 5.48 -17.82
C GLN A 80 5.12 4.14 -17.74
N CYS A 81 5.06 3.57 -16.54
CA CYS A 81 4.34 2.34 -16.25
C CYS A 81 2.90 2.65 -15.80
N PHE A 82 1.89 2.07 -16.48
CA PHE A 82 0.52 2.11 -15.99
C PHE A 82 0.33 1.10 -14.86
N VAL A 83 0.14 1.61 -13.64
CA VAL A 83 -0.01 0.78 -12.43
C VAL A 83 -1.45 0.64 -11.97
N GLY A 84 -2.38 1.42 -12.53
CA GLY A 84 -3.78 1.47 -12.14
C GLY A 84 -4.28 2.90 -12.10
N TYR A 85 -5.00 3.26 -11.04
CA TYR A 85 -5.68 4.55 -10.93
C TYR A 85 -5.36 5.26 -9.63
N ARG A 86 -5.60 6.57 -9.61
CA ARG A 86 -5.74 7.37 -8.39
C ARG A 86 -7.19 7.79 -8.24
N CYS A 87 -7.64 7.88 -6.99
CA CYS A 87 -8.97 8.41 -6.71
C CYS A 87 -8.89 9.93 -6.66
N ARG A 88 -9.76 10.61 -7.42
CA ARG A 88 -9.84 12.06 -7.47
C ARG A 88 -11.25 12.50 -7.07
N ASP A 89 -11.31 13.48 -6.19
CA ASP A 89 -12.55 14.19 -5.89
C ASP A 89 -12.92 15.10 -7.08
N PRO A 90 -14.10 14.93 -7.71
CA PRO A 90 -14.58 15.80 -8.78
C PRO A 90 -14.68 17.27 -8.37
N LEU A 91 -14.99 17.55 -7.09
CA LEU A 91 -15.19 18.89 -6.56
C LEU A 91 -13.86 19.60 -6.25
N ALA A 92 -12.77 18.84 -6.06
CA ALA A 92 -11.43 19.40 -5.82
C ALA A 92 -10.83 20.13 -7.04
N ARG A 93 -11.48 20.10 -8.21
CA ARG A 93 -11.03 20.87 -9.39
C ARG A 93 -11.33 22.37 -9.29
N ASN A 94 -12.28 22.78 -8.45
CA ASN A 94 -12.79 24.16 -8.37
C ASN A 94 -12.44 24.90 -7.05
N ARG A 95 -11.56 24.34 -6.21
CA ARG A 95 -11.01 25.02 -5.02
C ARG A 95 -9.55 25.35 -5.23
#